data_AF-A0A7Y5GJC8-F1
#
_entry.id   AF-A0A7Y5GJC8-F1
#
_cell.length_a   1.000
_cell.length_b   1.000
_cell.length_c   1.000
_cell.angle_alpha   90.00
_cell.angle_beta   90.00
_cell.angle_gamma   90.00
#
_symmetry.space_group_name_H-M   'P 1'
#
loop_
_entity.id
_entity.type
_entity.pdbx_description
1 polymer ?
#
loop_
_entity_poly.entity_id
_entity_poly.type
_entity_poly.pdbx_seq_one_letter_code
_entity_poly.pdbx_strand_id
1 'polypeptide(L)'
;MRNYLIFSGITLMAACYTPVYRPAPEHGVITRWVDGDTCEIQCSSGDGLTWHEKVRLYGVYAPEIGESGADDATKDMTNSFPPGSEVHLEYPERKRDGSIVWRDAFGRLLATISNNQSK
;
A
#
# COMPACT_ATOMS: atom_id res chain seq x y z
N MET A 1 38.11 -45.07 30.85
CA MET A 1 38.78 -43.96 30.14
C MET A 1 37.90 -43.61 28.93
N ARG A 2 36.96 -42.68 29.07
CA ARG A 2 37.06 -41.21 28.87
C ARG A 2 37.22 -40.87 27.38
N ASN A 3 36.12 -40.44 26.74
CA ASN A 3 36.02 -39.18 25.99
C ASN A 3 34.62 -39.06 25.33
N TYR A 4 33.76 -38.20 25.86
CA TYR A 4 32.61 -37.64 25.16
C TYR A 4 32.97 -36.22 24.72
N LEU A 5 32.99 -35.98 23.41
CA LEU A 5 33.12 -34.64 22.83
C LEU A 5 31.76 -33.96 22.87
N ILE A 6 31.64 -32.93 23.70
CA ILE A 6 30.48 -32.04 23.72
C ILE A 6 30.67 -31.04 22.57
N PHE A 7 29.93 -31.21 21.47
CA PHE A 7 29.77 -30.15 20.48
C PHE A 7 28.59 -29.27 20.88
N SER A 8 28.92 -28.15 21.52
CA SER A 8 27.99 -27.03 21.72
C SER A 8 27.83 -26.32 20.38
N GLY A 9 26.82 -26.72 19.60
CA GLY A 9 26.45 -26.08 18.35
C GLY A 9 25.50 -24.93 18.62
N ILE A 10 26.01 -23.70 18.55
CA ILE A 10 25.22 -22.48 18.49
C ILE A 10 24.35 -22.56 17.23
N THR A 11 23.03 -22.70 17.41
CA THR A 11 22.07 -22.57 16.32
C THR A 11 22.08 -21.14 15.83
N LEU A 12 22.77 -20.89 14.71
CA LEU A 12 22.58 -19.68 13.91
C LEU A 12 21.13 -19.73 13.38
N MET A 13 20.22 -19.00 14.02
CA MET A 13 18.94 -18.67 13.40
C MET A 13 19.26 -17.71 12.24
N ALA A 14 19.39 -18.27 11.04
CA ALA A 14 19.29 -17.49 9.83
C ALA A 14 17.90 -16.83 9.86
N ALA A 15 17.86 -15.54 10.14
CA ALA A 15 16.69 -14.72 9.90
C ALA A 15 16.49 -14.69 8.39
N CYS A 16 15.83 -15.72 7.85
CA CYS A 16 15.29 -15.68 6.51
C CYS A 16 14.34 -14.49 6.50
N TYR A 17 14.77 -13.38 5.91
CA TYR A 17 13.92 -12.22 5.66
C TYR A 17 12.91 -12.67 4.61
N THR A 18 11.86 -13.36 5.04
CA THR A 18 10.74 -13.67 4.19
C THR A 18 10.05 -12.34 3.94
N PRO A 19 10.05 -11.80 2.71
CA PRO A 19 9.19 -10.66 2.43
C PRO A 19 7.78 -11.11 2.78
N VAL A 20 7.16 -10.47 3.78
CA VAL A 20 5.78 -10.74 4.16
C VAL A 20 4.97 -10.45 2.91
N TYR A 21 4.53 -11.51 2.22
CA TYR A 21 3.63 -11.39 1.09
C TYR A 21 2.32 -10.84 1.63
N ARG A 22 2.12 -9.53 1.48
CA ARG A 22 0.87 -8.87 1.85
C ARG A 22 -0.04 -8.91 0.63
N PRO A 23 -1.23 -9.51 0.73
CA PRO A 23 -2.21 -9.41 -0.34
C PRO A 23 -2.51 -7.94 -0.60
N ALA A 24 -2.86 -7.62 -1.85
CA ALA A 24 -3.30 -6.27 -2.17
C ALA A 24 -4.58 -5.97 -1.36
N PRO A 25 -4.62 -4.87 -0.60
CA PRO A 25 -5.77 -4.54 0.23
C PRO A 25 -6.98 -4.20 -0.63
N GLU A 26 -8.16 -4.69 -0.31
CA GLU A 26 -9.40 -4.26 -1.00
C GLU A 26 -9.99 -2.99 -0.38
N HIS A 27 -9.63 -2.70 0.88
CA HIS A 27 -10.12 -1.57 1.63
C HIS A 27 -9.01 -0.91 2.45
N GLY A 28 -9.21 0.37 2.77
CA GLY A 28 -8.34 1.10 3.69
C GLY A 28 -8.96 2.40 4.18
N VAL A 29 -8.30 3.04 5.14
CA VAL A 29 -8.65 4.35 5.66
C VAL A 29 -7.61 5.36 5.21
N ILE A 30 -8.02 6.45 4.56
CA ILE A 30 -7.09 7.51 4.16
C ILE A 30 -6.49 8.15 5.41
N THR A 31 -5.17 8.16 5.51
CA THR A 31 -4.45 8.82 6.60
C THR A 31 -4.01 10.23 6.21
N ARG A 32 -3.65 10.44 4.95
CA ARG A 32 -3.34 11.76 4.37
C ARG A 32 -3.26 11.72 2.85
N TRP A 33 -3.43 12.89 2.23
CA TRP A 33 -3.04 13.14 0.84
C TRP A 33 -1.58 13.62 0.78
N VAL A 34 -0.85 13.16 -0.23
CA VAL A 34 0.52 13.61 -0.55
C VAL A 34 0.46 14.76 -1.57
N ASP A 35 -0.32 14.53 -2.63
CA ASP A 35 -0.59 15.46 -3.73
C ASP A 35 -1.97 15.12 -4.34
N GLY A 36 -2.32 15.67 -5.51
CA GLY A 36 -3.61 15.47 -6.14
C GLY A 36 -3.88 14.06 -6.70
N ASP A 37 -2.90 13.16 -6.72
CA ASP A 37 -3.08 11.79 -7.21
C ASP A 37 -2.48 10.70 -6.32
N THR A 38 -1.84 11.06 -5.21
CA THR A 38 -1.17 10.14 -4.31
C THR A 38 -1.65 10.36 -2.87
N CYS A 39 -2.05 9.28 -2.20
CA CYS A 39 -2.42 9.28 -0.79
C CYS A 39 -1.73 8.17 0.00
N GLU A 40 -1.75 8.30 1.33
CA GLU A 40 -1.42 7.22 2.25
C GLU A 40 -2.70 6.68 2.88
N ILE A 41 -2.74 5.36 3.03
CA ILE A 41 -3.85 4.67 3.66
C ILE A 41 -3.34 3.73 4.76
N GLN A 42 -4.17 3.50 5.76
CA GLN A 42 -4.05 2.41 6.71
C GLN A 42 -4.93 1.26 6.24
N CYS A 43 -4.31 0.11 6.00
CA CYS A 43 -4.97 -1.13 5.64
C CYS A 43 -5.11 -2.02 6.87
N SER A 44 -6.14 -2.86 6.89
CA SER A 44 -6.31 -3.90 7.91
C SER A 44 -6.63 -5.24 7.26
N SER A 45 -6.04 -6.30 7.80
CA SER A 45 -6.42 -7.67 7.51
C SER A 45 -7.47 -8.14 8.51
N GLY A 46 -8.27 -9.14 8.13
CA GLY A 46 -9.33 -9.69 8.99
C GLY A 46 -8.83 -10.35 10.28
N ASP A 47 -7.52 -10.58 10.40
CA ASP A 47 -6.84 -11.06 11.61
C ASP A 47 -6.36 -9.93 12.54
N GLY A 48 -6.68 -8.66 12.23
CA GLY A 48 -6.32 -7.49 13.03
C GLY A 48 -4.94 -6.92 12.74
N LEU A 49 -4.18 -7.49 11.79
CA LEU A 49 -2.93 -6.89 11.34
C LEU A 49 -3.21 -5.61 10.57
N THR A 50 -2.56 -4.50 10.94
CA THR A 50 -2.63 -3.24 10.21
C THR A 50 -1.29 -2.85 9.61
N TRP A 51 -1.32 -2.18 8.46
CA TRP A 51 -0.13 -1.64 7.82
C TRP A 51 -0.47 -0.40 7.00
N HIS A 52 0.55 0.37 6.63
CA HIS A 52 0.38 1.56 5.80
C HIS A 52 0.80 1.28 4.37
N GLU A 53 0.09 1.85 3.41
CA GLU A 53 0.40 1.80 1.99
C GLU A 53 0.33 3.21 1.39
N LYS A 54 1.17 3.44 0.38
CA LYS A 54 1.01 4.59 -0.53
C LYS A 54 0.24 4.13 -1.74
N VAL A 55 -0.84 4.85 -2.06
CA VAL A 55 -1.68 4.61 -3.23
C VAL A 55 -1.51 5.77 -4.18
N ARG A 56 -1.22 5.46 -5.45
CA ARG A 56 -1.30 6.38 -6.58
C ARG A 56 -2.56 6.04 -7.38
N LEU A 57 -3.37 7.05 -7.63
CA LEU A 57 -4.59 6.93 -8.40
C LEU A 57 -4.30 6.48 -9.83
N TYR A 58 -4.86 5.33 -10.21
CA TYR A 58 -4.62 4.76 -11.52
C TYR A 58 -5.21 5.65 -12.63
N GLY A 59 -4.40 5.98 -13.63
CA GLY A 59 -4.82 6.81 -14.78
C GLY A 59 -4.96 8.30 -14.49
N VAL A 60 -4.67 8.75 -13.26
CA VAL A 60 -4.68 10.16 -12.87
C VAL A 60 -3.24 10.69 -12.84
N TYR A 61 -3.05 11.89 -13.40
CA TYR A 61 -1.80 12.63 -13.34
C TYR A 61 -2.11 14.03 -12.86
N ALA A 62 -1.94 14.26 -11.57
CA ALA A 62 -2.06 15.59 -10.98
C ALA A 62 -0.76 16.38 -11.18
N PRO A 63 -0.80 17.73 -11.17
CA PRO A 63 0.41 18.55 -11.11
C PRO A 63 1.24 18.19 -9.88
N GLU A 64 2.56 18.15 -10.05
CA GLU A 64 3.49 17.84 -8.97
C GLU A 64 3.56 18.99 -7.95
N ILE A 65 3.98 18.71 -6.72
CA ILE A 65 4.09 19.73 -5.67
C ILE A 65 4.97 20.90 -6.15
N GLY A 66 4.43 22.12 -6.06
CA GLY A 66 5.08 23.35 -6.51
C GLY A 66 4.75 23.75 -7.95
N GLU A 67 4.03 22.92 -8.70
CA GLU A 67 3.47 23.28 -10.01
C GLU A 67 2.13 24.01 -9.88
N SER A 68 1.75 24.72 -10.94
CA SER A 68 0.47 25.44 -11.00
C SER A 68 -0.71 24.47 -10.86
N GLY A 69 -1.58 24.71 -9.87
CA GLY A 69 -2.78 23.90 -9.62
C GLY A 69 -2.55 22.66 -8.74
N ALA A 70 -1.32 22.40 -8.28
CA ALA A 70 -1.03 21.28 -7.38
C ALA A 70 -1.78 21.38 -6.04
N ASP A 71 -1.82 22.58 -5.46
CA ASP A 71 -2.50 22.85 -4.19
C ASP A 71 -4.02 22.66 -4.33
N ASP A 72 -4.60 23.13 -5.44
CA ASP A 72 -6.03 22.99 -5.72
C ASP A 72 -6.41 21.52 -5.92
N ALA A 73 -5.64 20.76 -6.73
CA ALA A 73 -5.86 19.33 -6.92
C ALA A 73 -5.79 18.55 -5.60
N THR A 74 -4.77 18.85 -4.77
CA THR A 74 -4.61 18.21 -3.46
C THR A 74 -5.78 18.56 -2.52
N LYS A 75 -6.23 19.82 -2.56
CA LYS A 75 -7.36 20.30 -1.75
C LYS A 75 -8.66 19.64 -2.19
N ASP A 76 -8.91 19.50 -3.49
CA ASP A 76 -10.10 18.85 -4.02
C ASP A 76 -10.19 17.39 -3.60
N MET A 77 -9.06 16.67 -3.64
CA MET A 77 -8.99 15.30 -3.14
C MET A 77 -9.18 15.22 -1.63
N THR A 78 -8.59 16.14 -0.87
CA THR A 78 -8.77 16.23 0.60
C THR A 78 -10.22 16.54 0.97
N ASN A 79 -10.93 17.34 0.20
CA ASN A 79 -12.35 17.64 0.44
C ASN A 79 -13.26 16.46 0.07
N SER A 80 -12.95 15.76 -1.01
CA SER A 80 -13.75 14.64 -1.51
C SER A 80 -13.57 13.38 -0.67
N PHE A 81 -12.34 13.15 -0.20
CA PHE A 81 -11.94 12.01 0.61
C PHE A 81 -11.02 12.48 1.75
N PRO A 82 -11.57 13.12 2.80
CA PRO A 82 -10.77 13.62 3.90
C PRO A 82 -10.05 12.49 4.66
N PRO A 83 -8.92 12.78 5.34
CA PRO A 83 -8.33 11.86 6.29
C PRO A 83 -9.37 11.27 7.26
N GLY A 84 -9.35 9.96 7.44
CA GLY A 84 -10.36 9.17 8.14
C GLY A 84 -11.42 8.56 7.22
N SER A 85 -11.43 8.87 5.92
CA SER A 85 -12.37 8.29 4.96
C SER A 85 -12.06 6.81 4.70
N GLU A 86 -13.08 5.96 4.82
CA GLU A 86 -13.02 4.56 4.39
C GLU A 86 -13.21 4.47 2.87
N VAL A 87 -12.26 3.82 2.21
CA VAL A 87 -12.24 3.66 0.76
C VAL A 87 -12.15 2.19 0.36
N HIS A 88 -12.79 1.86 -0.75
CA HIS A 88 -12.57 0.63 -1.49
C HIS A 88 -11.51 0.89 -2.58
N LEU A 89 -10.65 -0.09 -2.81
CA LEU A 89 -9.53 -0.04 -3.75
C LEU A 89 -9.81 -0.97 -4.93
N GLU A 90 -9.93 -0.38 -6.11
CA GLU A 90 -10.09 -1.13 -7.36
C GLU A 90 -8.80 -1.11 -8.16
N TYR A 91 -8.29 -2.29 -8.48
CA TYR A 91 -7.01 -2.42 -9.17
C TYR A 91 -7.22 -2.55 -10.68
N PRO A 92 -6.31 -1.99 -11.50
CA PRO A 92 -6.37 -2.16 -12.94
C PRO A 92 -6.33 -3.65 -13.31
N GLU A 93 -7.17 -4.04 -14.27
CA GLU A 93 -7.28 -5.43 -14.72
C GLU A 93 -5.93 -6.04 -15.15
N ARG A 94 -5.84 -7.37 -15.00
CA ARG A 94 -4.77 -8.20 -15.58
C ARG A 94 -4.57 -7.80 -17.05
N LYS A 95 -3.33 -7.47 -17.42
CA LYS A 95 -2.97 -7.42 -18.83
C LYS A 95 -3.22 -8.79 -19.47
N ARG A 96 -3.44 -8.83 -20.80
CA ARG A 96 -3.65 -10.09 -21.56
C ARG A 96 -2.54 -11.12 -21.39
N ASP A 97 -1.33 -10.70 -21.03
CA ASP A 97 -0.19 -11.55 -20.72
C ASP A 97 -0.21 -12.13 -19.29
N GLY A 98 -1.25 -11.84 -18.52
CA GLY A 98 -1.42 -12.29 -17.14
C GLY A 98 -0.62 -11.49 -16.12
N SER A 99 0.13 -10.47 -16.52
CA SER A 99 0.80 -9.59 -15.57
C SER A 99 -0.21 -8.64 -14.92
N ILE A 100 -0.14 -8.53 -13.60
CA ILE A 100 -0.77 -7.43 -12.87
C ILE A 100 0.34 -6.62 -12.26
N VAL A 101 0.41 -5.35 -12.63
CA VAL A 101 1.32 -4.41 -12.00
C VAL A 101 0.48 -3.58 -11.04
N TRP A 102 0.32 -4.11 -9.82
CA TRP A 102 -0.39 -3.43 -8.75
C TRP A 102 0.46 -2.33 -8.11
N ARG A 103 1.74 -2.23 -8.48
CA ARG A 103 2.68 -1.24 -7.94
C ARG A 103 3.50 -0.59 -9.03
N ASP A 104 3.74 0.70 -8.93
CA ASP A 104 4.66 1.40 -9.82
C ASP A 104 6.13 1.13 -9.47
N ALA A 105 7.06 1.71 -10.24
CA ALA A 105 8.49 1.57 -10.02
C ALA A 105 8.98 2.12 -8.67
N PHE A 106 8.18 2.95 -8.00
CA PHE A 106 8.45 3.53 -6.69
C PHE A 106 7.81 2.72 -5.54
N GLY A 107 7.14 1.61 -5.87
CA GLY A 107 6.49 0.74 -4.90
C GLY A 107 5.11 1.22 -4.43
N ARG A 108 4.54 2.28 -5.01
CA ARG A 108 3.19 2.76 -4.68
C ARG A 108 2.16 1.84 -5.30
N LEU A 109 1.09 1.51 -4.57
CA LEU A 109 -0.05 0.78 -5.12
C LEU A 109 -0.71 1.60 -6.22
N LEU A 110 -1.09 0.96 -7.32
CA LEU A 110 -1.86 1.55 -8.41
C LEU A 110 -3.31 1.11 -8.29
N ALA A 111 -4.19 2.02 -7.89
CA ALA A 111 -5.61 1.72 -7.69
C ALA A 111 -6.51 2.93 -7.97
N THR A 112 -7.76 2.67 -8.29
CA THR A 112 -8.84 3.66 -8.19
C THR A 112 -9.42 3.59 -6.77
N ILE A 113 -9.78 4.74 -6.19
CA ILE A 113 -10.47 4.80 -4.89
C ILE A 113 -11.96 5.10 -5.11
N SER A 114 -12.81 4.45 -4.32
CA SER A 114 -14.24 4.77 -4.25
C SER A 114 -14.70 4.78 -2.79
N ASN A 115 -15.73 5.58 -2.49
CA ASN A 115 -16.29 5.60 -1.15
C ASN A 115 -16.91 4.24 -0.82
N ASN A 116 -16.72 3.78 0.42
CA ASN A 116 -17.37 2.57 0.93
C ASN A 116 -18.88 2.79 1.24
N GLN A 117 -19.55 3.65 0.47
CA GLN A 117 -20.99 3.82 0.58
C GLN A 117 -21.67 2.70 -0.20
N SER A 118 -22.20 1.74 0.57
CA SER A 118 -23.03 0.64 0.11
C SER A 118 -24.12 1.12 -0.85
N LYS A 119 -24.33 0.36 -1.94
CA LYS A 119 -25.61 0.38 -2.67
C LYS A 119 -26.79 0.11 -1.73
#